data_AF-A0A3D5WC54-F1
#
_entry.id   AF-A0A3D5WC54-F1
#
_cell.length_a   1.000
_cell.length_b   1.000
_cell.length_c   1.000
_cell.angle_alpha   90.00
_cell.angle_beta   90.00
_cell.angle_gamma   90.00
#
_symmetry.space_group_name_H-M   'P 1'
#
loop_
_entity.id
_entity.type
_entity.pdbx_description
1 polymer ?
#
loop_
_entity_poly.entity_id
_entity_poly.type
_entity_poly.pdbx_seq_one_letter_code
_entity_poly.pdbx_strand_id
1 'polypeptide(L)'
;MRSKTCITFNLLLCMAVLLTIHIKPSFGTEISSDKDSIFYQEINASGFVSSDPQEPLGIIIEAKDEKVVLTKDDIIYISMKRGIEVKIGDTFAIFNTSERIKHPVSGKKFGYVHRILGELQVSGIDGELFVATITTTYDAISIGDKIMPLKPMDKKVTITKPDTKIEGYIIETRDQINNISKGCIVYVDRGEKNGVSRGNSFVVKKEGKKIYDQITKREVILSPTIVGRGVILFTGTHTSTALITYSIYTLYVGDMITITSE
;
A
#
# COMPACT_ATOMS: atom_id res chain seq x y z
N MET A 1 54.87 -21.55 -47.70
CA MET A 1 53.90 -22.58 -47.25
C MET A 1 53.69 -22.44 -45.74
N ARG A 2 52.46 -22.09 -45.36
CA ARG A 2 51.78 -22.23 -44.05
C ARG A 2 52.46 -21.74 -42.75
N SER A 3 51.68 -20.87 -42.06
CA SER A 3 51.35 -20.93 -40.62
C SER A 3 52.47 -20.52 -39.63
N LYS A 4 52.28 -19.62 -38.65
CA LYS A 4 51.10 -19.00 -38.02
C LYS A 4 51.54 -17.67 -37.41
N THR A 5 50.76 -16.63 -37.66
CA THR A 5 50.88 -15.30 -37.04
C THR A 5 50.36 -15.38 -35.60
N CYS A 6 51.20 -14.98 -34.64
CA CYS A 6 50.87 -14.94 -33.22
C CYS A 6 50.00 -13.69 -32.95
N ILE A 7 48.73 -13.91 -32.60
CA ILE A 7 47.78 -12.88 -32.21
C ILE A 7 48.11 -12.47 -30.78
N THR A 8 48.77 -11.33 -30.59
CA THR A 8 48.84 -10.67 -29.28
C THR A 8 47.52 -9.94 -29.03
N PHE A 9 46.77 -10.47 -28.08
CA PHE A 9 45.51 -9.94 -27.55
C PHE A 9 45.76 -8.56 -26.93
N ASN A 10 45.20 -7.51 -27.54
CA ASN A 10 45.24 -6.16 -26.99
C ASN A 10 44.12 -6.05 -25.95
N LEU A 11 44.49 -5.93 -24.67
CA LEU A 11 43.57 -5.85 -23.54
C LEU A 11 42.92 -4.46 -23.54
N LEU A 12 41.75 -4.33 -24.17
CA LEU A 12 40.93 -3.12 -24.13
C LEU A 12 40.35 -2.98 -22.71
N LEU A 13 40.89 -2.02 -21.95
CA LEU A 13 40.43 -1.66 -20.62
C LEU A 13 39.05 -1.00 -20.74
N CYS A 14 37.98 -1.80 -20.66
CA CYS A 14 36.61 -1.31 -20.55
C CYS A 14 36.45 -0.69 -19.15
N MET A 15 36.62 0.63 -19.04
CA MET A 15 36.19 1.39 -17.86
C MET A 15 34.64 1.36 -17.82
N ALA A 16 34.10 0.36 -17.14
CA ALA A 16 32.73 0.40 -16.66
C ALA A 16 32.65 1.48 -15.57
N VAL A 17 32.14 2.65 -15.93
CA VAL A 17 31.65 3.63 -14.95
C VAL A 17 30.42 2.99 -14.30
N LEU A 18 30.64 2.27 -13.19
CA LEU A 18 29.57 1.98 -12.26
C LEU A 18 29.15 3.31 -11.64
N LEU A 19 28.17 3.97 -12.27
CA LEU A 19 27.39 5.00 -11.61
C LEU A 19 26.52 4.26 -10.58
N THR A 20 27.06 4.01 -9.39
CA THR A 20 26.25 3.65 -8.23
C THR A 20 25.40 4.86 -7.88
N ILE A 21 24.19 4.90 -8.45
CA ILE A 21 23.14 5.81 -8.00
C ILE A 21 22.82 5.37 -6.56
N HIS A 22 23.41 6.04 -5.58
CA HIS A 22 22.93 5.99 -4.21
C HIS A 22 21.59 6.71 -4.17
N ILE A 23 20.52 6.00 -4.51
CA ILE A 23 19.17 6.38 -4.14
C ILE A 23 19.14 6.26 -2.62
N LYS A 24 19.29 7.38 -1.94
CA LYS A 24 19.06 7.49 -0.49
C LYS A 24 17.57 7.18 -0.30
N PRO A 25 17.17 6.09 0.37
CA PRO A 25 15.76 5.87 0.64
C PRO A 25 15.29 6.98 1.59
N SER A 26 14.49 7.92 1.08
CA SER A 26 13.79 8.90 1.90
C SER A 26 12.55 8.24 2.49
N PHE A 27 12.75 7.31 3.43
CA PHE A 27 11.66 6.72 4.20
C PHE A 27 11.88 7.03 5.68
N GLY A 28 11.29 8.13 6.13
CA GLY A 28 11.13 8.47 7.53
C GLY A 28 9.65 8.73 7.78
N THR A 29 8.93 7.73 8.26
CA THR A 29 7.52 7.87 8.64
C THR A 29 7.44 8.64 9.96
N GLU A 30 7.12 9.93 9.91
CA GLU A 30 6.82 10.72 11.11
C GLU A 30 5.42 10.37 11.63
N ILE A 31 5.36 9.40 12.54
CA ILE A 31 4.15 9.10 13.31
C ILE A 31 4.26 9.85 14.63
N SER A 32 3.58 10.99 14.76
CA SER A 32 3.36 11.62 16.05
C SER A 32 2.04 11.11 16.65
N SER A 33 2.11 10.61 17.87
CA SER A 33 0.96 10.15 18.63
C SER A 33 0.73 11.10 19.80
N ASP A 34 -0.37 11.84 19.77
CA ASP A 34 -0.97 12.38 20.99
C ASP A 34 -1.85 11.29 21.62
N LYS A 35 -2.16 11.40 22.90
CA LYS A 35 -2.84 10.34 23.69
C LYS A 35 -4.10 9.80 22.99
N ASP A 36 -4.80 10.67 22.26
CA ASP A 36 -6.09 10.37 21.62
C ASP A 36 -6.07 10.52 20.09
N SER A 37 -4.92 10.77 19.45
CA SER A 37 -4.86 10.88 17.99
C SER A 37 -3.51 10.51 17.40
N ILE A 38 -3.54 10.01 16.16
CA ILE A 38 -2.35 9.84 15.34
C ILE A 38 -2.36 10.86 14.20
N PHE A 39 -1.17 11.32 13.83
CA PHE A 39 -0.95 12.05 12.60
C PHE A 39 -0.20 11.15 11.61
N TYR A 40 -0.76 10.95 10.42
CA TYR A 40 -0.15 10.15 9.37
C TYR A 40 -0.10 10.93 8.06
N GLN A 41 1.10 11.36 7.69
CA GLN A 41 1.33 12.28 6.56
C GLN A 41 0.92 11.68 5.20
N GLU A 42 1.13 10.39 5.01
CA GLU A 42 0.91 9.68 3.75
C GLU A 42 -0.44 8.94 3.72
N ILE A 43 -1.46 9.48 4.40
CA ILE A 43 -2.77 8.83 4.49
C ILE A 43 -3.39 8.57 3.12
N ASN A 44 -3.26 9.50 2.17
CA ASN A 44 -3.75 9.36 0.79
C ASN A 44 -3.10 8.17 0.06
N ALA A 45 -1.87 7.83 0.44
CA ALA A 45 -1.10 6.75 -0.17
C ALA A 45 -1.51 5.36 0.36
N SER A 46 -2.27 5.28 1.45
CA SER A 46 -2.58 4.03 2.16
C SER A 46 -3.29 2.97 1.30
N GLY A 47 -4.00 3.38 0.24
CA GLY A 47 -4.71 2.46 -0.64
C GLY A 47 -5.85 1.72 0.07
N PHE A 48 -6.45 0.77 -0.62
CA PHE A 48 -7.59 0.01 -0.10
C PHE A 48 -7.76 -1.33 -0.80
N VAL A 49 -8.63 -2.18 -0.24
CA VAL A 49 -9.06 -3.44 -0.85
C VAL A 49 -10.56 -3.38 -1.15
N SER A 50 -10.96 -3.77 -2.35
CA SER A 50 -12.37 -3.93 -2.72
C SER A 50 -12.64 -5.30 -3.35
N SER A 51 -13.89 -5.75 -3.29
CA SER A 51 -14.31 -7.04 -3.85
C SER A 51 -14.12 -7.10 -5.37
N ASP A 52 -14.38 -5.97 -6.04
CA ASP A 52 -14.29 -5.76 -7.48
C ASP A 52 -13.21 -4.73 -7.80
N PRO A 53 -12.57 -4.80 -8.98
CA PRO A 53 -11.59 -3.82 -9.38
C PRO A 53 -12.24 -2.43 -9.55
N GLN A 54 -11.63 -1.41 -8.97
CA GLN A 54 -11.98 -0.02 -9.25
C GLN A 54 -11.91 0.26 -10.75
N GLU A 55 -13.03 0.69 -11.32
CA GLU A 55 -13.05 1.15 -12.70
C GLU A 55 -12.21 2.43 -12.85
N PRO A 56 -11.25 2.46 -13.79
CA PRO A 56 -10.48 3.66 -14.06
C PRO A 56 -11.33 4.71 -14.76
N LEU A 57 -11.11 5.98 -14.44
CA LEU A 57 -11.60 7.12 -15.19
C LEU A 57 -10.76 7.36 -16.45
N GLY A 58 -9.49 6.99 -16.40
CA GLY A 58 -8.54 7.21 -17.49
C GLY A 58 -7.23 6.48 -17.23
N ILE A 59 -6.26 6.71 -18.10
CA ILE A 59 -4.91 6.16 -18.03
C ILE A 59 -3.88 7.20 -18.45
N ILE A 60 -2.65 7.03 -17.96
CA ILE A 60 -1.48 7.74 -18.47
C ILE A 60 -1.10 7.12 -19.82
N ILE A 61 -1.10 7.90 -20.89
CA ILE A 61 -0.80 7.44 -22.24
C ILE A 61 0.66 7.70 -22.62
N GLU A 62 1.18 8.84 -22.19
CA GLU A 62 2.53 9.29 -22.58
C GLU A 62 3.09 10.27 -21.54
N ALA A 63 4.41 10.42 -21.50
CA ALA A 63 5.10 11.46 -20.77
C ALA A 63 5.79 12.44 -21.73
N LYS A 64 5.91 13.71 -21.34
CA LYS A 64 6.60 14.72 -22.16
C LYS A 64 8.08 14.37 -22.37
N ASP A 65 8.71 13.84 -21.32
CA ASP A 65 10.09 13.37 -21.36
C ASP A 65 10.10 11.84 -21.48
N GLU A 66 11.03 11.28 -22.25
CA GLU A 66 11.23 9.83 -22.35
C GLU A 66 11.81 9.25 -21.06
N LYS A 67 10.93 8.92 -20.10
CA LYS A 67 11.29 8.35 -18.80
C LYS A 67 10.54 7.03 -18.56
N VAL A 68 11.26 6.05 -18.00
CA VAL A 68 10.67 4.74 -17.62
C VAL A 68 9.87 4.85 -16.32
N VAL A 69 10.33 5.68 -15.39
CA VAL A 69 9.67 5.95 -14.11
C VAL A 69 9.39 7.43 -14.03
N LEU A 70 8.13 7.76 -13.77
CA LEU A 70 7.61 9.10 -13.67
C LEU A 70 7.59 9.54 -12.20
N THR A 71 7.89 10.81 -11.98
CA THR A 71 8.09 11.40 -10.66
C THR A 71 7.39 12.74 -10.56
N LYS A 72 7.42 13.32 -9.36
CA LYS A 72 6.86 14.65 -9.12
C LYS A 72 7.41 15.68 -10.12
N ASP A 73 6.55 16.59 -10.52
CA ASP A 73 6.75 17.68 -11.49
C ASP A 73 6.90 17.23 -12.95
N ASP A 74 6.87 15.92 -13.24
CA ASP A 74 6.81 15.43 -14.63
C ASP A 74 5.46 15.78 -15.28
N ILE A 75 5.55 16.13 -16.57
CA ILE A 75 4.38 16.44 -17.41
C ILE A 75 3.97 15.16 -18.16
N ILE A 76 2.70 14.82 -18.04
CA ILE A 76 2.11 13.61 -18.62
C ILE A 76 0.88 13.94 -19.46
N TYR A 77 0.59 13.05 -20.40
CA TYR A 77 -0.62 13.06 -21.22
C TYR A 77 -1.54 11.94 -20.75
N ILE A 78 -2.78 12.29 -20.45
CA ILE A 78 -3.77 11.36 -19.94
C ILE A 78 -4.98 11.28 -20.87
N SER A 79 -5.47 10.06 -21.09
CA SER A 79 -6.73 9.80 -21.79
C SER A 79 -7.80 9.44 -20.78
N MET A 80 -8.94 10.13 -20.86
CA MET A 80 -10.08 9.94 -19.97
C MET A 80 -11.24 9.27 -20.72
N LYS A 81 -12.03 8.45 -20.03
CA LYS A 81 -13.23 7.83 -20.60
C LYS A 81 -14.20 8.90 -21.08
N ARG A 82 -14.92 8.60 -22.16
CA ARG A 82 -15.97 9.46 -22.71
C ARG A 82 -17.04 9.77 -21.67
N GLY A 83 -17.50 11.02 -21.64
CA GLY A 83 -18.56 11.48 -20.74
C GLY A 83 -18.07 11.96 -19.37
N ILE A 84 -16.78 11.85 -19.07
CA ILE A 84 -16.17 12.48 -17.89
C ILE A 84 -15.83 13.93 -18.23
N GLU A 85 -16.45 14.88 -17.54
CA GLU A 85 -16.07 16.29 -17.63
C GLU A 85 -14.78 16.52 -16.81
N VAL A 86 -13.74 17.04 -17.46
CA VAL A 86 -12.44 17.34 -16.84
C VAL A 86 -12.04 18.77 -17.17
N LYS A 87 -11.61 19.51 -16.15
CA LYS A 87 -11.22 20.92 -16.25
C LYS A 87 -9.76 21.09 -15.85
N ILE A 88 -9.16 22.16 -16.37
CA ILE A 88 -7.84 22.62 -15.92
C ILE A 88 -7.93 22.97 -14.43
N GLY A 89 -6.99 22.46 -13.65
CA GLY A 89 -6.96 22.57 -12.19
C GLY A 89 -7.52 21.35 -11.45
N ASP A 90 -8.28 20.48 -12.12
CA ASP A 90 -8.80 19.26 -11.50
C ASP A 90 -7.67 18.34 -11.06
N THR A 91 -7.88 17.66 -9.94
CA THR A 91 -6.89 16.74 -9.36
C THR A 91 -7.41 15.31 -9.31
N PHE A 92 -6.51 14.36 -9.57
CA PHE A 92 -6.82 12.95 -9.60
C PHE A 92 -5.73 12.13 -8.92
N ALA A 93 -6.09 10.92 -8.49
CA ALA A 93 -5.13 9.95 -8.00
C ALA A 93 -4.68 9.03 -9.13
N ILE A 94 -3.39 8.73 -9.14
CA ILE A 94 -2.79 7.70 -10.00
C ILE A 94 -2.76 6.42 -9.18
N PHE A 95 -3.25 5.32 -9.74
CA PHE A 95 -3.36 4.06 -9.02
C PHE A 95 -3.05 2.84 -9.88
N ASN A 96 -2.66 1.77 -9.20
CA ASN A 96 -2.51 0.45 -9.76
C ASN A 96 -3.42 -0.54 -9.03
N THR A 97 -3.80 -1.63 -9.69
CA THR A 97 -4.66 -2.67 -9.13
C THR A 97 -3.94 -4.01 -9.23
N SER A 98 -3.83 -4.70 -8.11
CA SER A 98 -3.21 -6.03 -8.06
C SER A 98 -4.04 -7.08 -8.81
N GLU A 99 -3.45 -8.27 -8.97
CA GLU A 99 -4.22 -9.49 -9.19
C GLU A 99 -5.18 -9.76 -8.02
N ARG A 100 -6.17 -10.63 -8.25
CA ARG A 100 -7.15 -10.97 -7.21
C ARG A 100 -6.49 -11.72 -6.05
N ILE A 101 -6.51 -11.14 -4.85
CA ILE A 101 -5.95 -11.75 -3.64
C ILE A 101 -6.88 -12.84 -3.08
N LYS A 102 -6.28 -13.77 -2.34
CA LYS A 102 -6.99 -14.81 -1.59
C LYS A 102 -6.99 -14.47 -0.12
N HIS A 103 -8.08 -14.79 0.57
CA HIS A 103 -8.12 -14.68 2.02
C HIS A 103 -7.14 -15.68 2.64
N PRO A 104 -6.21 -15.26 3.52
CA PRO A 104 -5.12 -16.10 4.00
C PRO A 104 -5.59 -17.30 4.83
N VAL A 105 -6.66 -17.13 5.60
CA VAL A 105 -7.22 -18.23 6.43
C VAL A 105 -8.11 -19.18 5.62
N SER A 106 -9.10 -18.66 4.89
CA SER A 106 -10.07 -19.53 4.19
C SER A 106 -9.62 -20.00 2.80
N GLY A 107 -8.57 -19.41 2.22
CA GLY A 107 -8.08 -19.70 0.87
C GLY A 107 -9.00 -19.22 -0.27
N LYS A 108 -10.19 -18.68 0.05
CA LYS A 108 -11.15 -18.22 -0.94
C LYS A 108 -10.68 -16.92 -1.61
N LYS A 109 -11.02 -16.73 -2.88
CA LYS A 109 -10.82 -15.45 -3.58
C LYS A 109 -11.57 -14.35 -2.81
N PHE A 110 -10.89 -13.24 -2.55
CA PHE A 110 -11.40 -12.19 -1.68
C PHE A 110 -11.65 -10.88 -2.43
N GLY A 111 -10.61 -10.24 -2.96
CA GLY A 111 -10.72 -8.93 -3.60
C GLY A 111 -9.45 -8.50 -4.33
N TYR A 112 -9.30 -7.21 -4.56
CA TYR A 112 -8.18 -6.58 -5.27
C TYR A 112 -7.59 -5.47 -4.41
N VAL A 113 -6.26 -5.35 -4.39
CA VAL A 113 -5.56 -4.24 -3.75
C VAL A 113 -5.45 -3.10 -4.75
N HIS A 114 -5.85 -1.90 -4.31
CA HIS A 114 -5.70 -0.65 -5.04
C HIS A 114 -4.63 0.19 -4.37
N ARG A 115 -3.45 0.27 -5.00
CA ARG A 115 -2.32 1.08 -4.54
C ARG A 115 -2.40 2.47 -5.16
N ILE A 116 -2.35 3.50 -4.33
CA ILE A 116 -2.23 4.87 -4.80
C ILE A 116 -0.73 5.17 -5.00
N LEU A 117 -0.36 5.45 -6.24
CA LEU A 117 1.02 5.67 -6.65
C LEU A 117 1.40 7.16 -6.58
N GLY A 118 0.42 8.04 -6.77
CA GLY A 118 0.64 9.48 -6.74
C GLY A 118 -0.63 10.28 -6.99
N GLU A 119 -0.45 11.58 -7.14
CA GLU A 119 -1.50 12.55 -7.43
C GLU A 119 -1.07 13.39 -8.64
N LEU A 120 -2.04 13.81 -9.44
CA LEU A 120 -1.81 14.69 -10.58
C LEU A 120 -2.79 15.86 -10.58
N GLN A 121 -2.42 16.94 -11.26
CA GLN A 121 -3.28 18.06 -11.56
C GLN A 121 -3.32 18.31 -13.06
N VAL A 122 -4.51 18.43 -13.63
CA VAL A 122 -4.70 18.78 -15.04
C VAL A 122 -4.22 20.22 -15.26
N SER A 123 -3.26 20.39 -16.16
CA SER A 123 -2.63 21.67 -16.48
C SER A 123 -2.99 22.18 -17.87
N GLY A 124 -3.57 21.35 -18.73
CA GLY A 124 -3.98 21.76 -20.08
C GLY A 124 -4.78 20.70 -20.83
N ILE A 125 -5.11 21.04 -22.08
CA ILE A 125 -5.82 20.16 -23.02
C ILE A 125 -5.00 20.17 -24.32
N ASP A 126 -4.73 18.99 -24.88
CA ASP A 126 -4.02 18.81 -26.14
C ASP A 126 -4.80 17.84 -27.05
N GLY A 127 -5.56 18.39 -27.99
CA GLY A 127 -6.47 17.64 -28.84
C GLY A 127 -7.53 16.90 -28.03
N GLU A 128 -7.52 15.56 -28.09
CA GLU A 128 -8.42 14.68 -27.33
C GLU A 128 -7.85 14.23 -25.97
N LEU A 129 -6.62 14.64 -25.65
CA LEU A 129 -5.92 14.28 -24.41
C LEU A 129 -5.91 15.46 -23.43
N PHE A 130 -5.71 15.15 -22.16
CA PHE A 130 -5.43 16.15 -21.14
C PHE A 130 -3.95 16.13 -20.81
N VAL A 131 -3.39 17.32 -20.60
CA VAL A 131 -2.04 17.50 -20.08
C VAL A 131 -2.16 17.64 -18.57
N ALA A 132 -1.35 16.92 -17.83
CA ALA A 132 -1.30 16.99 -16.37
C ALA A 132 0.13 17.03 -15.85
N THR A 133 0.30 17.58 -14.66
CA THR A 133 1.56 17.56 -13.90
C THR A 133 1.38 16.63 -12.70
N ILE A 134 2.35 15.74 -12.48
CA ILE A 134 2.37 14.90 -11.27
C ILE A 134 2.72 15.80 -10.07
N THR A 135 1.80 15.95 -9.13
CA THR A 135 1.97 16.84 -7.97
C THR A 135 2.59 16.12 -6.77
N THR A 136 2.32 14.82 -6.65
CA THR A 136 2.80 13.98 -5.55
C THR A 136 3.13 12.59 -6.07
N THR A 137 4.21 12.00 -5.56
CA THR A 137 4.61 10.61 -5.86
C THR A 137 4.80 9.87 -4.55
N TYR A 138 4.10 8.75 -4.40
CA TYR A 138 4.20 7.83 -3.27
C TYR A 138 4.90 6.52 -3.63
N ASP A 139 4.94 6.20 -4.93
CA ASP A 139 5.47 4.95 -5.46
C ASP A 139 5.89 5.15 -6.93
N ALA A 140 6.52 4.15 -7.53
CA ALA A 140 6.85 4.19 -8.95
C ALA A 140 5.59 4.35 -9.81
N ILE A 141 5.60 5.35 -10.70
CA ILE A 141 4.54 5.62 -11.67
C ILE A 141 5.08 5.35 -13.07
N SER A 142 4.28 4.72 -13.92
CA SER A 142 4.63 4.41 -15.30
C SER A 142 3.48 4.72 -16.27
N ILE A 143 3.81 4.80 -17.55
CA ILE A 143 2.83 4.84 -18.63
C ILE A 143 1.91 3.61 -18.52
N GLY A 144 0.61 3.81 -18.71
CA GLY A 144 -0.42 2.79 -18.56
C GLY A 144 -1.04 2.72 -17.16
N ASP A 145 -0.48 3.41 -16.16
CA ASP A 145 -1.12 3.50 -14.83
C ASP A 145 -2.46 4.24 -14.91
N LYS A 146 -3.36 3.88 -14.01
CA LYS A 146 -4.77 4.24 -14.07
C LYS A 146 -5.05 5.49 -13.26
N ILE A 147 -6.15 6.16 -13.62
CA ILE A 147 -6.59 7.42 -13.00
C ILE A 147 -7.94 7.20 -12.33
N MET A 148 -8.09 7.70 -11.11
CA MET A 148 -9.33 7.66 -10.33
C MET A 148 -9.57 8.99 -9.61
N PRO A 149 -10.79 9.26 -9.11
CA PRO A 149 -11.03 10.46 -8.30
C PRO A 149 -10.08 10.53 -7.10
N LEU A 150 -9.50 11.70 -6.86
CA LEU A 150 -8.77 11.96 -5.62
C LEU A 150 -9.77 12.24 -4.49
N LYS A 151 -9.69 11.45 -3.42
CA LYS A 151 -10.46 11.69 -2.18
C LYS A 151 -9.48 12.12 -1.08
N PRO A 152 -9.30 13.44 -0.84
CA PRO A 152 -8.38 13.89 0.18
C PRO A 152 -8.85 13.41 1.55
N MET A 153 -7.93 12.83 2.32
CA MET A 153 -8.19 12.37 3.68
C MET A 153 -7.50 13.24 4.71
N ASP A 154 -8.16 13.46 5.85
CA ASP A 154 -7.55 14.16 6.97
C ASP A 154 -6.39 13.33 7.55
N LYS A 155 -5.22 13.94 7.67
CA LYS A 155 -4.02 13.30 8.19
C LYS A 155 -4.12 13.01 9.68
N LYS A 156 -4.96 13.76 10.40
CA LYS A 156 -5.25 13.50 11.82
C LYS A 156 -6.35 12.46 11.91
N VAL A 157 -6.08 11.39 12.65
CA VAL A 157 -7.04 10.35 12.98
C VAL A 157 -7.20 10.29 14.49
N THR A 158 -8.38 10.67 14.98
CA THR A 158 -8.74 10.49 16.39
C THR A 158 -8.91 9.00 16.68
N ILE A 159 -8.21 8.52 17.71
CA ILE A 159 -8.29 7.13 18.13
C ILE A 159 -9.63 6.92 18.83
N THR A 160 -10.34 5.88 18.39
CA THR A 160 -11.60 5.46 18.98
C THR A 160 -11.53 3.98 19.33
N LYS A 161 -12.49 3.55 20.15
CA LYS A 161 -12.71 2.16 20.54
C LYS A 161 -14.14 1.81 20.13
N PRO A 162 -14.40 0.66 19.49
CA PRO A 162 -15.77 0.27 19.15
C PRO A 162 -16.52 -0.17 20.41
N ASP A 163 -17.85 -0.07 20.38
CA ASP A 163 -18.73 -0.52 21.47
C ASP A 163 -18.76 -2.05 21.60
N THR A 164 -18.50 -2.75 20.49
CA THR A 164 -18.56 -4.21 20.41
C THR A 164 -17.22 -4.78 19.97
N LYS A 165 -16.94 -5.99 20.43
CA LYS A 165 -15.75 -6.74 20.03
C LYS A 165 -15.90 -7.23 18.59
N ILE A 166 -14.95 -6.86 17.73
CA ILE A 166 -14.89 -7.29 16.33
C ILE A 166 -13.60 -8.09 16.12
N GLU A 167 -13.72 -9.32 15.61
CA GLU A 167 -12.58 -10.18 15.28
C GLU A 167 -12.43 -10.31 13.77
N GLY A 168 -11.19 -10.24 13.28
CA GLY A 168 -10.84 -10.32 11.87
C GLY A 168 -9.41 -10.76 11.66
N TYR A 169 -8.91 -10.61 10.44
CA TYR A 169 -7.58 -11.01 10.03
C TYR A 169 -6.93 -9.94 9.16
N ILE A 170 -5.61 -9.83 9.27
CA ILE A 170 -4.81 -9.12 8.27
C ILE A 170 -4.85 -9.95 6.99
N ILE A 171 -5.34 -9.38 5.89
CA ILE A 171 -5.52 -10.10 4.62
C ILE A 171 -4.43 -9.82 3.61
N GLU A 172 -3.83 -8.64 3.65
CA GLU A 172 -2.77 -8.21 2.74
C GLU A 172 -2.12 -6.92 3.28
N THR A 173 -1.02 -6.50 2.69
CA THR A 173 -0.28 -5.27 2.97
C THR A 173 -0.26 -4.36 1.74
N ARG A 174 -0.11 -3.05 1.94
CA ARG A 174 0.03 -2.10 0.82
C ARG A 174 1.19 -2.48 -0.09
N ASP A 175 2.34 -2.77 0.50
CA ASP A 175 3.60 -2.96 -0.20
C ASP A 175 3.88 -4.43 -0.57
N GLN A 176 2.92 -5.33 -0.34
CA GLN A 176 3.01 -6.78 -0.59
C GLN A 176 4.24 -7.42 0.08
N ILE A 177 4.49 -7.02 1.33
CA ILE A 177 5.60 -7.50 2.15
C ILE A 177 5.13 -8.61 3.09
N ASN A 178 6.01 -9.57 3.33
CA ASN A 178 5.72 -10.69 4.24
C ASN A 178 5.91 -10.34 5.72
N ASN A 179 6.83 -9.42 6.02
CA ASN A 179 7.19 -9.05 7.38
C ASN A 179 6.56 -7.71 7.72
N ILE A 180 5.54 -7.72 8.58
CA ILE A 180 4.80 -6.52 8.97
C ILE A 180 5.34 -6.01 10.31
N SER A 181 5.59 -4.71 10.39
CA SER A 181 6.05 -4.02 11.60
C SER A 181 5.36 -2.68 11.78
N LYS A 182 5.70 -1.94 12.85
CA LYS A 182 5.33 -0.54 13.01
C LYS A 182 5.60 0.26 11.73
N GLY A 183 4.64 1.11 11.34
CA GLY A 183 4.68 1.94 10.14
C GLY A 183 4.05 1.31 8.91
N CYS A 184 3.90 -0.01 8.87
CA CYS A 184 3.29 -0.70 7.73
C CYS A 184 1.79 -0.42 7.63
N ILE A 185 1.32 -0.29 6.39
CA ILE A 185 -0.11 -0.29 6.07
C ILE A 185 -0.57 -1.72 5.78
N VAL A 186 -1.64 -2.12 6.47
CA VAL A 186 -2.27 -3.43 6.33
C VAL A 186 -3.73 -3.29 5.97
N TYR A 187 -4.27 -4.31 5.32
CA TYR A 187 -5.69 -4.43 5.00
C TYR A 187 -6.30 -5.52 5.86
N VAL A 188 -7.53 -5.29 6.31
CA VAL A 188 -8.26 -6.17 7.22
C VAL A 188 -9.58 -6.61 6.57
N ASP A 189 -9.98 -7.86 6.81
CA ASP A 189 -11.25 -8.44 6.33
C ASP A 189 -12.53 -7.94 7.06
N ARG A 190 -12.46 -6.77 7.70
CA ARG A 190 -13.58 -6.15 8.41
C ARG A 190 -13.73 -4.71 7.99
N GLY A 191 -14.96 -4.33 7.64
CA GLY A 191 -15.31 -2.99 7.20
C GLY A 191 -16.57 -2.46 7.88
N GLU A 192 -17.23 -1.49 7.25
CA GLU A 192 -18.40 -0.80 7.79
C GLU A 192 -19.54 -1.77 8.15
N LYS A 193 -19.77 -2.80 7.33
CA LYS A 193 -20.80 -3.81 7.60
C LYS A 193 -20.54 -4.64 8.86
N ASN A 194 -19.30 -4.63 9.36
CA ASN A 194 -18.92 -5.31 10.60
C ASN A 194 -18.87 -4.35 11.80
N GLY A 195 -19.23 -3.07 11.62
CA GLY A 195 -19.13 -2.05 12.66
C GLY A 195 -17.75 -1.41 12.80
N VAL A 196 -16.82 -1.68 11.87
CA VAL A 196 -15.51 -1.02 11.86
C VAL A 196 -15.70 0.43 11.44
N SER A 197 -15.01 1.34 12.12
CA SER A 197 -14.99 2.76 11.79
C SER A 197 -13.56 3.31 11.79
N ARG A 198 -13.34 4.38 11.02
CA ARG A 198 -12.10 5.15 11.07
C ARG A 198 -11.77 5.55 12.51
N GLY A 199 -10.50 5.45 12.88
CA GLY A 199 -10.01 5.71 14.22
C GLY A 199 -10.06 4.51 15.16
N ASN A 200 -10.83 3.45 14.84
CA ASN A 200 -10.87 2.28 15.69
C ASN A 200 -9.45 1.71 15.89
N SER A 201 -9.08 1.54 17.15
CA SER A 201 -7.85 0.86 17.53
C SER A 201 -8.07 -0.64 17.61
N PHE A 202 -7.05 -1.41 17.26
CA PHE A 202 -7.09 -2.87 17.35
C PHE A 202 -5.76 -3.43 17.85
N VAL A 203 -5.83 -4.66 18.34
CA VAL A 203 -4.67 -5.46 18.72
C VAL A 203 -4.50 -6.62 17.75
N VAL A 204 -3.25 -6.97 17.49
CA VAL A 204 -2.89 -8.18 16.73
C VAL A 204 -2.52 -9.27 17.74
N LYS A 205 -3.12 -10.44 17.61
CA LYS A 205 -2.96 -11.57 18.52
C LYS A 205 -2.33 -12.75 17.79
N LYS A 206 -1.39 -13.42 18.45
CA LYS A 206 -0.95 -14.77 18.05
C LYS A 206 -1.66 -15.80 18.90
N GLU A 207 -2.14 -16.85 18.24
CA GLU A 207 -2.72 -18.00 18.94
C GLU A 207 -1.70 -18.61 19.89
N GLY A 208 -2.20 -19.10 21.04
CA GLY A 208 -1.35 -19.79 21.98
C GLY A 208 -0.90 -21.13 21.43
N LYS A 209 0.34 -21.50 21.73
CA LYS A 209 0.88 -22.80 21.34
C LYS A 209 0.12 -23.90 22.06
N LYS A 210 -0.21 -24.98 21.33
CA LYS A 210 -0.60 -26.25 21.93
C LYS A 210 0.65 -26.91 22.50
N ILE A 211 0.63 -27.17 23.79
CA ILE A 211 1.72 -27.85 24.49
C ILE A 211 1.18 -29.11 25.16
N TYR A 212 2.00 -30.15 25.23
CA TYR A 212 1.68 -31.34 26.02
C TYR A 212 2.27 -31.17 27.42
N ASP A 213 1.41 -31.06 28.42
CA ASP A 213 1.83 -31.01 29.81
C ASP A 213 2.26 -32.41 30.27
N GLN A 214 3.55 -32.55 30.56
CA GLN A 214 4.15 -33.82 30.95
C GLN A 214 3.69 -34.32 32.33
N ILE A 215 3.21 -33.42 33.21
CA ILE A 215 2.75 -33.74 34.56
C ILE A 215 1.30 -34.20 34.50
N THR A 216 0.42 -33.38 33.92
CA THR A 216 -1.03 -33.70 33.87
C THR A 216 -1.39 -34.68 32.74
N LYS A 217 -0.44 -34.99 31.86
CA LYS A 217 -0.60 -35.88 30.68
C LYS A 217 -1.70 -35.41 29.72
N ARG A 218 -1.90 -34.10 29.59
CA ARG A 218 -2.94 -33.49 28.76
C ARG A 218 -2.35 -32.46 27.80
N GLU A 219 -3.05 -32.25 26.69
CA GLU A 219 -2.80 -31.10 25.83
C GLU A 219 -3.41 -29.84 26.46
N VAL A 220 -2.62 -28.78 26.53
CA VAL A 220 -3.01 -27.46 27.04
C VAL A 220 -2.76 -26.44 25.93
N ILE A 221 -3.72 -25.54 25.73
CA ILE A 221 -3.57 -24.40 24.82
C ILE A 221 -3.20 -23.19 25.65
N LEU A 222 -2.05 -22.58 25.36
CA LEU A 222 -1.66 -21.34 26.03
C LEU A 222 -2.61 -20.19 25.67
N SER A 223 -2.65 -19.16 26.51
CA SER A 223 -3.43 -17.96 26.21
C SER A 223 -2.86 -17.24 24.97
N PRO A 224 -3.72 -16.67 24.10
CA PRO A 224 -3.27 -15.80 23.02
C PRO A 224 -2.47 -14.60 23.56
N THR A 225 -1.43 -14.21 22.83
CA THR A 225 -0.57 -13.08 23.22
C THR A 225 -0.78 -11.90 22.27
N ILE A 226 -0.88 -10.68 22.82
CA ILE A 226 -0.90 -9.45 22.02
C ILE A 226 0.52 -9.17 21.53
N VAL A 227 0.70 -9.11 20.22
CA VAL A 227 2.00 -8.94 19.56
C VAL A 227 2.12 -7.63 18.79
N GLY A 228 1.00 -6.92 18.57
CA GLY A 228 0.98 -5.65 17.85
C GLY A 228 -0.28 -4.83 18.13
N ARG A 229 -0.26 -3.58 17.71
CA ARG A 229 -1.39 -2.64 17.75
C ARG A 229 -1.45 -1.85 16.46
N GLY A 230 -2.66 -1.43 16.08
CA GLY A 230 -2.87 -0.55 14.94
C GLY A 230 -4.13 0.29 15.07
N VAL A 231 -4.32 1.17 14.10
CA VAL A 231 -5.46 2.09 14.00
C VAL A 231 -6.02 2.04 12.60
N ILE A 232 -7.35 2.02 12.47
CA ILE A 232 -8.04 2.08 11.18
C ILE A 232 -7.94 3.50 10.61
N LEU A 233 -7.36 3.64 9.41
CA LEU A 233 -7.24 4.90 8.69
C LEU A 233 -8.44 5.16 7.79
N PHE A 234 -8.90 4.12 7.10
CA PHE A 234 -10.01 4.16 6.14
C PHE A 234 -10.85 2.89 6.27
N THR A 235 -12.16 3.02 6.10
CA THR A 235 -13.09 1.90 6.15
C THR A 235 -13.86 1.83 4.84
N GLY A 236 -13.83 0.68 4.20
CA GLY A 236 -14.71 0.33 3.08
C GLY A 236 -15.84 -0.58 3.55
N THR A 237 -16.69 -1.01 2.61
CA THR A 237 -17.90 -1.78 2.94
C THR A 237 -17.60 -3.12 3.65
N HIS A 238 -16.56 -3.84 3.22
CA HIS A 238 -16.20 -5.18 3.73
C HIS A 238 -14.78 -5.27 4.29
N THR A 239 -13.99 -4.22 4.12
CA THR A 239 -12.56 -4.18 4.44
C THR A 239 -12.20 -2.84 5.07
N SER A 240 -11.05 -2.79 5.71
CA SER A 240 -10.48 -1.54 6.21
C SER A 240 -8.98 -1.48 5.98
N THR A 241 -8.47 -0.26 5.85
CA THR A 241 -7.05 0.06 5.74
C THR A 241 -6.57 0.55 7.08
N ALA A 242 -5.47 -0.02 7.57
CA ALA A 242 -4.97 0.18 8.91
C ALA A 242 -3.48 0.49 8.92
N LEU A 243 -3.06 1.32 9.88
CA LEU A 243 -1.66 1.57 10.20
C LEU A 243 -1.25 0.75 11.42
N ILE A 244 -0.17 -0.01 11.32
CA ILE A 244 0.44 -0.65 12.48
C ILE A 244 1.23 0.40 13.26
N THR A 245 0.82 0.68 14.50
CA THR A 245 1.42 1.70 15.36
C THR A 245 2.45 1.12 16.33
N TYR A 246 2.37 -0.19 16.59
CA TYR A 246 3.27 -0.90 17.49
C TYR A 246 3.37 -2.38 17.14
N SER A 247 4.56 -2.96 17.31
CA SER A 247 4.83 -4.39 17.12
C SER A 247 5.96 -4.84 18.04
N ILE A 248 5.75 -5.93 18.78
CA ILE A 248 6.79 -6.59 19.60
C ILE A 248 7.58 -7.59 18.75
N TYR A 249 6.86 -8.33 17.92
CA TYR A 249 7.40 -9.30 16.98
C TYR A 249 6.94 -8.96 15.57
N THR A 250 7.57 -9.56 14.57
CA THR A 250 7.08 -9.53 13.19
C THR A 250 5.65 -10.08 13.14
N LEU A 251 4.78 -9.30 12.53
CA LEU A 251 3.41 -9.67 12.22
C LEU A 251 3.35 -10.20 10.79
N TYR A 252 2.32 -10.97 10.47
CA TYR A 252 2.17 -11.60 9.16
C TYR A 252 0.73 -11.47 8.65
N VAL A 253 0.60 -11.53 7.33
CA VAL A 253 -0.69 -11.78 6.69
C VAL A 253 -1.28 -13.08 7.24
N GLY A 254 -2.55 -13.04 7.65
CA GLY A 254 -3.24 -14.13 8.35
C GLY A 254 -3.21 -14.03 9.87
N ASP A 255 -2.41 -13.13 10.48
CA ASP A 255 -2.51 -12.90 11.92
C ASP A 255 -3.90 -12.33 12.28
N MET A 256 -4.45 -12.82 13.39
CA MET A 256 -5.77 -12.42 13.88
C MET A 256 -5.70 -11.04 14.53
N ILE A 257 -6.72 -10.23 14.27
CA ILE A 257 -6.92 -8.95 14.95
C ILE A 257 -8.17 -8.98 15.83
N THR A 258 -8.16 -8.15 16.87
CA THR A 258 -9.35 -7.85 17.65
C THR A 258 -9.46 -6.33 17.81
N ILE A 259 -10.58 -5.77 17.34
CA ILE A 259 -10.96 -4.38 17.55
C ILE A 259 -11.87 -4.37 18.78
N THR A 260 -11.44 -3.76 19.88
CA THR A 260 -12.16 -3.79 21.16
C THR A 260 -11.83 -2.59 22.02
N SER A 261 -12.66 -2.36 23.04
CA SER A 261 -12.54 -1.27 24.00
C SER A 261 -11.60 -1.54 25.17
N GLU A 262 -11.04 -2.75 25.29
CA GLU A 262 -10.08 -3.12 26.33
C GLU A 262 -8.66 -2.61 26.00
#